data_AF-A0A8S3HDU2-F1
#
_entry.id   AF-A0A8S3HDU2-F1
#
_cell.length_a   1.000
_cell.length_b   1.000
_cell.length_c   1.000
_cell.angle_alpha   90.00
_cell.angle_beta   90.00
_cell.angle_gamma   90.00
#
_symmetry.space_group_name_H-M   'P 1'
#
loop_
_entity.id
_entity.type
_entity.pdbx_description
1 polymer ?
#
loop_
_entity_poly.entity_id
_entity_poly.type
_entity_poly.pdbx_seq_one_letter_code
_entity_poly.pdbx_strand_id
1 'polypeptide(L)'
;DSPFLQQVLHEPWKLSTSQTPANYDDQRLKYLIKKNPDLAKKYGIVDNRNLASIGGGFGPVAADGYGVSYIIASEDLIFFHISSNKSSSVTDSKRFGQHIHQVMQDMRTLLTAD
;
A
#
# COMPACT_ATOMS: atom_id res chain seq x y z
N ASP A 1 -16.10 33.39 -13.01
CA ASP A 1 -15.63 32.06 -12.60
C ASP A 1 -16.65 30.97 -12.92
N SER A 2 -16.18 29.80 -13.33
CA SER A 2 -17.03 28.65 -13.68
C SER A 2 -17.54 27.96 -12.41
N PRO A 3 -18.87 27.78 -12.22
CA PRO A 3 -19.44 27.06 -11.09
C PRO A 3 -18.91 25.62 -10.96
N PHE A 4 -18.65 24.96 -12.10
CA PHE A 4 -18.03 23.65 -12.14
C PHE A 4 -16.60 23.66 -11.58
N LEU A 5 -15.76 24.60 -12.02
CA LEU A 5 -14.38 24.72 -11.51
C LEU A 5 -14.37 25.07 -10.01
N GLN A 6 -15.28 25.95 -9.57
CA GLN A 6 -15.43 26.26 -8.16
C GLN A 6 -15.84 25.03 -7.35
N GLN A 7 -16.75 24.19 -7.85
CA GLN A 7 -17.09 22.95 -7.16
C GLN A 7 -15.90 21.98 -7.08
N VAL A 8 -15.27 21.66 -8.23
CA VAL A 8 -14.23 20.62 -8.31
C VAL A 8 -13.00 20.97 -7.48
N LEU A 9 -12.63 22.25 -7.39
CA LEU A 9 -11.46 22.68 -6.62
C LEU A 9 -11.66 22.61 -5.09
N HIS A 10 -12.90 22.51 -4.60
CA HIS A 10 -13.22 22.39 -3.18
C HIS A 10 -13.50 20.95 -2.73
N GLU A 11 -13.56 19.99 -3.66
CA GLU A 11 -13.81 18.60 -3.30
C GLU A 11 -12.59 18.00 -2.59
N PRO A 12 -12.77 17.40 -1.39
CA PRO A 12 -11.66 16.83 -0.65
C PRO A 12 -11.14 15.59 -1.36
N TRP A 13 -9.81 15.47 -1.45
CA TRP A 13 -9.13 14.30 -2.00
C TRP A 13 -9.36 13.08 -1.11
N LYS A 14 -10.40 12.28 -1.41
CA LYS A 14 -10.75 11.10 -0.59
C LYS A 14 -9.75 9.95 -0.73
N LEU A 15 -8.92 9.95 -1.76
CA LEU A 15 -7.87 8.98 -1.95
C LEU A 15 -6.56 9.71 -2.25
N SER A 16 -5.67 9.74 -1.27
CA SER A 16 -4.32 10.27 -1.42
C SER A 16 -3.34 9.10 -1.56
N THR A 17 -2.52 9.11 -2.62
CA THR A 17 -1.64 7.98 -2.97
C THR A 17 -0.19 8.41 -3.18
N SER A 18 0.76 7.55 -2.81
CA SER A 18 2.16 7.72 -3.23
C SER A 18 2.84 6.38 -3.49
N GLN A 19 3.69 6.34 -4.51
CA GLN A 19 4.61 5.23 -4.71
C GLN A 19 5.96 5.54 -4.07
N THR A 20 6.50 4.60 -3.31
CA THR A 20 7.91 4.62 -2.89
C THR A 20 8.70 3.67 -3.80
N PRO A 21 9.70 4.14 -4.57
CA PRO A 21 10.51 3.28 -5.43
C PRO A 21 11.31 2.24 -4.62
N ALA A 22 11.35 0.99 -5.06
CA ALA A 22 12.01 -0.11 -4.35
C ALA A 22 13.55 -0.12 -4.45
N ASN A 23 14.15 0.98 -4.91
CA ASN A 23 15.49 1.01 -5.50
C ASN A 23 16.65 0.75 -4.51
N TYR A 24 16.39 0.71 -3.20
CA TYR A 24 17.44 0.58 -2.17
C TYR A 24 17.21 -0.53 -1.14
N ASP A 25 15.97 -0.94 -0.88
CA ASP A 25 15.69 -1.83 0.24
C ASP A 25 15.76 -3.31 -0.10
N ASP A 26 15.51 -3.74 -1.34
CA ASP A 26 15.49 -5.17 -1.68
C ASP A 26 16.89 -5.83 -1.55
N GLN A 27 17.96 -5.18 -2.04
CA GLN A 27 19.32 -5.71 -1.86
C GLN A 27 19.79 -5.64 -0.40
N ARG A 28 19.45 -4.56 0.31
CA ARG A 28 19.87 -4.35 1.70
C ARG A 28 19.15 -5.32 2.63
N LEU A 29 17.90 -5.64 2.34
CA LEU A 29 17.10 -6.59 3.10
C LEU A 29 17.50 -8.03 2.82
N LYS A 30 17.73 -8.39 1.54
CA LYS A 30 18.36 -9.66 1.16
C LYS A 30 19.73 -9.83 1.85
N TYR A 31 20.53 -8.75 1.93
CA TYR A 31 21.79 -8.74 2.65
C TYR A 31 21.62 -8.93 4.17
N LEU A 32 20.68 -8.23 4.81
CA LEU A 32 20.42 -8.33 6.26
C LEU A 32 19.89 -9.71 6.66
N ILE A 33 18.99 -10.28 5.88
CA ILE A 33 18.47 -11.65 6.06
C ILE A 33 19.62 -12.66 5.92
N LYS A 34 20.45 -12.52 4.88
CA LYS A 34 21.62 -13.39 4.66
C LYS A 34 22.65 -13.29 5.79
N LYS A 35 22.82 -12.09 6.37
CA LYS A 35 23.80 -11.84 7.45
C LYS A 35 23.31 -12.30 8.83
N ASN A 36 22.00 -12.32 9.07
CA ASN A 36 21.41 -12.67 10.39
C ASN A 36 20.19 -13.60 10.24
N PRO A 37 20.39 -14.85 9.78
CA PRO A 37 19.30 -15.78 9.46
C PRO A 37 18.44 -16.14 10.70
N ASP A 38 19.05 -16.24 11.88
CA ASP A 38 18.32 -16.56 13.12
C ASP A 38 17.39 -15.44 13.57
N LEU A 39 17.82 -14.18 13.37
CA LEU A 39 17.03 -13.00 13.70
C LEU A 39 15.86 -12.85 12.71
N ALA A 40 16.11 -13.11 11.44
CA ALA A 40 15.10 -13.14 10.39
C ALA A 40 14.03 -14.20 10.71
N LYS A 41 14.45 -15.41 11.12
CA LYS A 41 13.54 -16.48 11.56
C LYS A 41 12.74 -16.10 12.81
N LYS A 42 13.38 -15.48 13.80
CA LYS A 42 12.75 -15.04 15.07
C LYS A 42 11.64 -14.02 14.86
N TYR A 43 11.80 -13.09 13.92
CA TYR A 43 10.79 -12.07 13.61
C TYR A 43 9.89 -12.45 12.43
N GLY A 44 9.92 -13.72 11.99
CA GLY A 44 9.06 -14.21 10.90
C GLY A 44 9.49 -13.75 9.50
N ILE A 45 10.62 -13.06 9.35
CA ILE A 45 11.27 -12.64 8.10
C ILE A 45 11.98 -13.83 7.43
N VAL A 46 11.37 -15.01 7.50
CA VAL A 46 11.87 -16.24 6.85
C VAL A 46 11.34 -16.36 5.42
N ASP A 47 10.45 -15.46 5.06
CA ASP A 47 9.77 -15.33 3.79
C ASP A 47 9.59 -13.82 3.56
N ASN A 48 9.82 -13.33 2.34
CA ASN A 48 9.70 -11.91 1.96
C ASN A 48 8.30 -11.30 2.25
N ARG A 49 7.37 -12.10 2.79
CA ARG A 49 5.98 -11.75 3.11
C ARG A 49 5.75 -11.12 4.49
N ASN A 50 6.66 -11.24 5.45
CA ASN A 50 6.49 -10.69 6.82
C ASN A 50 7.21 -9.36 7.08
N LEU A 51 7.63 -8.70 6.00
CA LEU A 51 8.35 -7.45 6.04
C LEU A 51 7.39 -6.26 6.18
N ALA A 52 6.62 -6.24 7.26
CA ALA A 52 5.52 -5.30 7.51
C ALA A 52 5.93 -3.81 7.60
N SER A 53 7.15 -3.43 7.25
CA SER A 53 7.67 -2.07 7.45
C SER A 53 8.83 -1.67 6.51
N ILE A 54 8.93 -2.20 5.30
CA ILE A 54 9.97 -1.74 4.33
C ILE A 54 9.64 -0.35 3.72
N GLY A 55 8.61 0.34 4.20
CA GLY A 55 8.15 1.59 3.61
C GLY A 55 7.53 2.52 4.63
N GLY A 56 7.42 3.80 4.25
CA GLY A 56 6.65 4.79 4.98
C GLY A 56 5.17 4.79 4.60
N GLY A 57 4.35 5.38 5.47
CA GLY A 57 2.93 5.63 5.25
C GLY A 57 2.54 7.03 5.70
N PHE A 58 1.37 7.48 5.28
CA PHE A 58 0.82 8.78 5.65
C PHE A 58 -0.68 8.64 5.96
N GLY A 59 -1.22 9.55 6.75
CA GLY A 59 -2.64 9.60 7.08
C GLY A 59 -3.51 10.07 5.90
N PRO A 60 -4.82 9.87 5.93
CA PRO A 60 -5.72 10.41 4.93
C PRO A 60 -5.77 11.94 5.00
N VAL A 61 -5.89 12.59 3.84
CA VAL A 61 -6.01 14.07 3.74
C VAL A 61 -7.43 14.58 3.97
N ALA A 62 -8.41 13.67 3.92
CA ALA A 62 -9.82 13.93 4.22
C ALA A 62 -10.28 13.04 5.39
N ALA A 63 -11.21 13.54 6.22
CA ALA A 63 -11.74 12.78 7.35
C ALA A 63 -12.43 11.48 6.91
N ASP A 64 -13.09 11.51 5.75
CA ASP A 64 -13.77 10.38 5.10
C ASP A 64 -12.94 9.77 3.97
N GLY A 65 -11.61 9.94 4.01
CA GLY A 65 -10.69 9.46 2.98
C GLY A 65 -9.73 8.36 3.43
N TYR A 66 -8.83 8.02 2.51
CA TYR A 66 -7.75 7.05 2.65
C TYR A 66 -6.40 7.67 2.31
N GLY A 67 -5.36 7.28 3.06
CA GLY A 67 -3.97 7.42 2.65
C GLY A 67 -3.42 6.06 2.21
N VAL A 68 -2.90 5.95 0.99
CA VAL A 68 -2.40 4.70 0.43
C VAL A 68 -0.98 4.89 -0.10
N SER A 69 -0.01 4.34 0.63
CA SER A 69 1.37 4.24 0.17
C SER A 69 1.63 2.82 -0.35
N TYR A 70 2.37 2.69 -1.45
CA TYR A 70 2.72 1.38 -1.98
C TYR A 70 4.15 1.30 -2.51
N ILE A 71 4.70 0.09 -2.47
CA ILE A 71 6.01 -0.27 -3.02
C ILE A 71 5.80 -1.45 -3.96
N ILE A 72 6.19 -1.30 -5.22
CA ILE A 72 6.30 -2.42 -6.16
C ILE A 72 7.71 -2.98 -5.97
N ALA A 73 7.81 -4.14 -5.33
CA ALA A 73 9.06 -4.78 -4.97
C ALA A 73 9.29 -5.99 -5.87
N SER A 74 10.41 -6.01 -6.61
CA SER A 74 10.73 -7.12 -7.52
C SER A 74 9.63 -7.32 -8.60
N GLU A 75 9.58 -8.51 -9.19
CA GLU A 75 8.67 -8.87 -10.28
C GLU A 75 7.30 -9.37 -9.79
N ASP A 76 7.21 -9.86 -8.56
CA ASP A 76 6.06 -10.64 -8.07
C ASP A 76 5.43 -10.12 -6.76
N LEU A 77 5.90 -8.99 -6.23
CA LEU A 77 5.48 -8.51 -4.92
C LEU A 77 5.12 -7.01 -4.90
N ILE A 78 4.00 -6.67 -4.25
CA ILE A 78 3.60 -5.29 -4.00
C ILE A 78 3.21 -5.16 -2.54
N PHE A 79 3.79 -4.17 -1.85
CA PHE A 79 3.43 -3.80 -0.48
C PHE A 79 2.48 -2.62 -0.50
N PHE A 80 1.42 -2.69 0.32
CA PHE A 80 0.49 -1.59 0.55
C PHE A 80 0.46 -1.20 2.03
N HIS A 81 0.59 0.09 2.31
CA HIS A 81 0.28 0.69 3.60
C HIS A 81 -0.96 1.58 3.45
N ILE A 82 -2.06 1.16 4.07
CA ILE A 82 -3.37 1.80 3.95
C ILE A 82 -3.75 2.40 5.30
N SER A 83 -4.13 3.66 5.31
CA SER A 83 -4.61 4.38 6.48
C SER A 83 -5.99 4.99 6.23
N SER A 84 -6.79 5.06 7.30
CA SER A 84 -8.09 5.70 7.33
C SER A 84 -8.35 6.21 8.75
N ASN A 85 -9.20 7.22 8.89
CA ASN A 85 -9.57 7.73 10.21
C ASN A 85 -10.56 6.78 10.90
N LYS A 86 -10.31 6.40 12.16
CA LYS A 86 -11.22 5.54 12.95
C LYS A 86 -12.56 6.19 13.25
N SER A 87 -12.66 7.53 13.23
CA SER A 87 -13.92 8.23 13.46
C SER A 87 -14.84 8.27 12.23
N SER A 88 -14.35 7.87 11.06
CA SER A 88 -15.15 7.80 9.84
C SER A 88 -15.93 6.48 9.81
N SER A 89 -17.24 6.56 9.67
CA SER A 89 -18.11 5.38 9.52
C SER A 89 -18.10 4.79 8.12
N VAL A 90 -17.52 5.51 7.14
CA VAL A 90 -17.55 5.13 5.72
C VAL A 90 -16.21 4.57 5.23
N THR A 91 -15.13 4.73 5.99
CA THR A 91 -13.80 4.22 5.65
C THR A 91 -13.32 3.14 6.61
N ASP A 92 -12.65 2.13 6.06
CA ASP A 92 -12.05 1.01 6.79
C ASP A 92 -10.82 0.54 5.99
N SER A 93 -9.63 0.67 6.59
CA SER A 93 -8.36 0.32 5.95
C SER A 93 -8.21 -1.18 5.69
N LYS A 94 -8.76 -2.02 6.57
CA LYS A 94 -8.69 -3.49 6.43
C LYS A 94 -9.61 -3.95 5.30
N ARG A 95 -10.84 -3.43 5.26
CA ARG A 95 -11.79 -3.69 4.16
C ARG A 95 -11.23 -3.21 2.83
N PHE A 96 -10.62 -2.01 2.79
CA PHE A 96 -10.00 -1.48 1.58
C PHE A 96 -8.84 -2.36 1.10
N GLY A 97 -8.00 -2.85 2.01
CA GLY A 97 -6.93 -3.79 1.70
C GLY A 97 -7.43 -5.12 1.14
N GLN A 98 -8.54 -5.65 1.67
CA GLN A 98 -9.20 -6.84 1.12
C GLN A 98 -9.70 -6.61 -0.30
N HIS A 99 -10.28 -5.44 -0.58
CA HIS A 99 -10.71 -5.08 -1.93
C HIS A 99 -9.54 -4.96 -2.90
N ILE A 100 -8.42 -4.33 -2.50
CA ILE A 100 -7.20 -4.29 -3.35
C ILE A 100 -6.76 -5.71 -3.68
N HIS A 101 -6.69 -6.60 -2.70
CA HIS A 101 -6.26 -7.98 -2.92
C HIS A 101 -7.16 -8.69 -3.95
N GLN A 102 -8.48 -8.57 -3.80
CA GLN A 102 -9.44 -9.16 -4.73
C GLN A 102 -9.30 -8.56 -6.14
N VAL A 103 -9.27 -7.23 -6.27
CA VAL A 103 -9.17 -6.56 -7.58
C VAL A 103 -7.87 -6.93 -8.29
N MET A 104 -6.75 -7.09 -7.58
CA MET A 104 -5.49 -7.54 -8.19
C MET A 104 -5.59 -8.99 -8.72
N GLN A 105 -6.31 -9.87 -8.02
CA GLN A 105 -6.58 -11.23 -8.51
C GLN A 105 -7.52 -11.23 -9.72
N ASP A 106 -8.54 -10.37 -9.70
CA ASP A 106 -9.50 -10.22 -10.79
C ASP A 106 -8.81 -9.66 -12.04
N MET A 107 -7.98 -8.63 -11.88
CA MET A 107 -7.16 -8.06 -12.96
C MET A 107 -6.20 -9.09 -13.54
N ARG A 108 -5.53 -9.88 -12.70
CA ARG A 108 -4.68 -10.98 -13.17
C ARG A 108 -5.51 -11.95 -14.03
N THR A 109 -6.65 -12.40 -13.52
CA THR A 109 -7.54 -13.33 -14.23
C THR A 109 -7.98 -12.77 -15.58
N LEU A 110 -8.38 -11.49 -15.62
CA LEU A 110 -8.80 -10.82 -16.86
C LEU A 110 -7.66 -10.71 -17.88
N LEU A 111 -6.44 -10.43 -17.43
CA LEU A 111 -5.28 -10.21 -18.29
C LEU A 111 -4.57 -11.49 -18.72
N THR A 112 -4.85 -12.63 -18.06
CA THR A 112 -4.25 -13.93 -18.37
C THR A 112 -5.28 -14.98 -18.83
N ALA A 113 -6.54 -14.60 -18.98
CA ALA A 113 -7.55 -15.46 -19.61
C ALA A 113 -7.34 -15.41 -21.12
N ASP A 114 -7.13 -16.59 -21.72
CA ASP A 114 -7.06 -16.79 -23.17
C ASP A 114 -8.40 -16.48 -23.87
#